data_AF-A0A950KSA3-F1
#
_entry.id   AF-A0A950KSA3-F1
#
_cell.length_a   1.000
_cell.length_b   1.000
_cell.length_c   1.000
_cell.angle_alpha   90.00
_cell.angle_beta   90.00
_cell.angle_gamma   90.00
#
_symmetry.space_group_name_H-M   'P 1'
#
loop_
_entity.id
_entity.type
_entity.pdbx_description
1 polymer ?
#
loop_
_entity_poly.entity_id
_entity_poly.type
_entity_poly.pdbx_seq_one_letter_code
_entity_poly.pdbx_strand_id
1 'polypeptide(L)'
;MDPLLPSIRTSNNLFKFITFDVDTLLHQPYWSIFEDKTGRQLFWNSYLKSALFGHFTWPAPWLAGWLNINLVLLVLYAVAGSLLSSGGADRRFTQICIAIALFAQLCNRLLIATVVTHDARMTFPVLVPFIALLGQVTEDVWKAYPAFAEAGFLLLISFAGGGLCFMLQYAGML
;
A
#
# COMPACT_ATOMS: atom_id res chain seq x y z
N MET A 1 9.14 -32.11 -3.09
CA MET A 1 9.71 -31.25 -4.16
C MET A 1 8.76 -30.10 -4.35
N ASP A 2 9.26 -28.88 -4.19
CA ASP A 2 8.42 -27.68 -4.22
C ASP A 2 8.04 -27.37 -5.69
N PRO A 3 6.75 -27.38 -6.08
CA PRO A 3 6.33 -27.29 -7.49
C PRO A 3 6.43 -25.87 -8.08
N LEU A 4 7.06 -24.93 -7.37
CA LEU A 4 7.11 -23.53 -7.75
C LEU A 4 8.32 -23.23 -8.63
N LEU A 5 8.08 -22.49 -9.72
CA LEU A 5 9.13 -22.09 -10.66
C LEU A 5 10.26 -21.33 -9.93
N PRO A 6 11.55 -21.62 -10.21
CA PRO A 6 12.66 -20.87 -9.62
C PRO A 6 12.58 -19.36 -9.87
N SER A 7 11.97 -18.97 -11.00
CA SER A 7 11.83 -17.59 -11.45
C SER A 7 10.92 -16.72 -10.58
N ILE A 8 10.03 -17.30 -9.77
CA ILE A 8 9.12 -16.56 -8.87
C ILE A 8 9.63 -16.46 -7.44
N ARG A 9 10.79 -17.07 -7.15
CA ARG A 9 11.44 -16.95 -5.84
C ARG A 9 12.18 -15.62 -5.72
N THR A 10 12.09 -15.00 -4.56
CA THR A 10 12.90 -13.85 -4.19
C THR A 10 13.91 -14.24 -3.13
N SER A 11 15.04 -13.54 -3.07
CA SER A 11 15.96 -13.77 -1.97
C SER A 11 15.43 -13.07 -0.72
N ASN A 12 15.42 -13.77 0.41
CA ASN A 12 14.99 -13.22 1.68
C ASN A 12 16.18 -12.64 2.42
N ASN A 13 16.18 -11.33 2.62
CA ASN A 13 17.03 -10.69 3.62
C ASN A 13 16.27 -9.53 4.26
N LEU A 14 16.68 -9.15 5.47
CA LEU A 14 16.05 -8.05 6.21
C LEU A 14 16.17 -6.72 5.44
N PHE A 15 17.27 -6.52 4.72
CA PHE A 15 17.50 -5.34 3.90
C PHE A 15 16.38 -5.11 2.88
N LYS A 16 15.99 -6.14 2.14
CA LYS A 16 14.88 -6.11 1.18
C LYS A 16 13.52 -5.83 1.82
N PHE A 17 13.40 -6.04 3.12
CA PHE A 17 12.19 -5.71 3.86
C PHE A 17 12.15 -4.24 4.28
N ILE A 18 13.26 -3.69 4.79
CA ILE A 18 13.32 -2.31 5.29
C ILE A 18 13.53 -1.28 4.18
N THR A 19 14.12 -1.70 3.05
CA THR A 19 14.40 -0.79 1.93
C THR A 19 13.13 -0.49 1.15
N PHE A 20 12.91 0.80 0.93
CA PHE A 20 11.85 1.34 0.10
C PHE A 20 12.46 2.23 -0.98
N ASP A 21 12.23 1.85 -2.23
CA ASP A 21 12.76 2.57 -3.39
C ASP A 21 11.66 3.43 -4.02
N VAL A 22 11.68 4.72 -3.71
CA VAL A 22 10.70 5.69 -4.22
C VAL A 22 10.82 5.84 -5.74
N ASP A 23 12.03 5.84 -6.29
CA ASP A 23 12.25 6.04 -7.72
C ASP A 23 11.56 4.93 -8.54
N THR A 24 11.79 3.68 -8.13
CA THR A 24 11.15 2.52 -8.73
C THR A 24 9.63 2.54 -8.56
N LEU A 25 9.09 3.11 -7.47
CA LEU A 25 7.64 3.24 -7.27
C LEU A 25 6.99 4.22 -8.25
N LEU A 26 7.71 5.31 -8.57
CA LEU A 26 7.23 6.39 -9.44
C LEU A 26 7.36 6.05 -10.93
N HIS A 27 8.55 5.62 -11.34
CA HIS A 27 8.89 5.42 -12.75
C HIS A 27 8.48 4.04 -13.27
N GLN A 28 8.25 3.07 -12.37
CA GLN A 28 7.79 1.74 -12.73
C GLN A 28 6.55 1.37 -11.90
N PRO A 29 5.40 2.04 -12.10
CA PRO A 29 4.30 1.98 -11.16
C PRO A 29 3.58 0.62 -11.09
N TYR A 30 3.75 -0.21 -12.11
CA TYR A 30 3.17 -1.55 -12.20
C TYR A 30 4.04 -2.60 -11.53
N TRP A 31 3.41 -3.65 -11.00
CA TRP A 31 4.10 -4.76 -10.36
C TRP A 31 4.32 -5.92 -11.34
N SER A 32 5.51 -6.52 -11.28
CA SER A 32 5.81 -7.72 -12.07
C SER A 32 6.31 -8.84 -11.19
N ILE A 33 5.70 -10.01 -11.34
CA ILE A 33 6.17 -11.22 -10.65
C ILE A 33 7.43 -11.80 -11.30
N PHE A 34 7.78 -11.38 -12.51
CA PHE A 34 8.89 -11.93 -13.30
C PHE A 34 10.10 -10.99 -13.39
N GLU A 35 9.89 -9.67 -13.34
CA GLU A 35 10.93 -8.69 -13.63
C GLU A 35 11.43 -7.98 -12.36
N ASP A 36 12.73 -8.15 -12.05
CA ASP A 36 13.35 -7.55 -10.86
C ASP A 36 13.39 -6.01 -10.89
N LYS A 37 13.49 -5.41 -12.08
CA LYS A 37 13.50 -3.95 -12.26
C LYS A 37 12.30 -3.25 -11.62
N THR A 38 11.16 -3.95 -11.51
CA THR A 38 9.93 -3.42 -10.91
C THR A 38 9.97 -3.35 -9.38
N GLY A 39 11.06 -3.78 -8.75
CA GLY A 39 11.22 -3.77 -7.30
C GLY A 39 10.51 -4.93 -6.60
N ARG A 40 10.20 -6.04 -7.29
CA ARG A 40 9.57 -7.24 -6.68
C ARG A 40 10.39 -7.83 -5.52
N GLN A 41 11.70 -7.59 -5.53
CA GLN A 41 12.62 -8.01 -4.48
C GLN A 41 12.45 -7.19 -3.19
N LEU A 42 11.92 -5.97 -3.26
CA LEU A 42 11.70 -5.08 -2.12
C LEU A 42 10.27 -5.27 -1.62
N PHE A 43 10.10 -5.44 -0.30
CA PHE A 43 8.78 -5.74 0.28
C PHE A 43 7.80 -4.60 0.05
N TRP A 44 8.15 -3.40 0.49
CA TRP A 44 7.24 -2.25 0.41
C TRP A 44 6.89 -1.87 -1.03
N ASN A 45 7.86 -1.90 -1.95
CA ASN A 45 7.59 -1.66 -3.37
C ASN A 45 6.63 -2.70 -3.96
N SER A 46 6.89 -3.99 -3.72
CA SER A 46 6.03 -5.07 -4.20
C SER A 46 4.63 -4.97 -3.60
N TYR A 47 4.55 -4.78 -2.28
CA TYR A 47 3.31 -4.74 -1.52
C TYR A 47 2.43 -3.57 -1.96
N LEU A 48 2.96 -2.34 -1.97
CA LEU A 48 2.20 -1.14 -2.34
C LEU A 48 1.74 -1.15 -3.81
N LYS A 49 2.61 -1.56 -4.76
CA LYS A 49 2.22 -1.65 -6.17
C LYS A 49 1.15 -2.72 -6.41
N SER A 50 1.30 -3.88 -5.75
CA SER A 50 0.31 -4.95 -5.86
C SER A 50 -1.05 -4.55 -5.28
N ALA A 51 -1.08 -3.66 -4.27
CA ALA A 51 -2.32 -3.16 -3.66
C ALA A 51 -3.21 -2.40 -4.65
N LEU A 52 -2.62 -1.75 -5.66
CA LEU A 52 -3.35 -0.94 -6.64
C LEU A 52 -3.51 -1.63 -7.99
N PHE A 53 -2.44 -2.22 -8.53
CA PHE A 53 -2.36 -2.55 -9.95
C PHE A 53 -2.20 -4.04 -10.25
N GLY A 54 -1.77 -4.84 -9.27
CA GLY A 54 -1.43 -6.24 -9.56
C GLY A 54 -0.42 -6.39 -10.70
N HIS A 55 -0.51 -7.48 -11.46
CA HIS A 55 0.39 -7.75 -12.59
C HIS A 55 0.00 -7.03 -13.90
N PHE A 56 -1.08 -6.26 -13.88
CA PHE A 56 -1.62 -5.66 -15.09
C PHE A 56 -0.87 -4.35 -15.40
N THR A 57 -0.72 -4.04 -16.69
CA THR A 57 -0.12 -2.80 -17.18
C THR A 57 -1.16 -1.98 -17.91
N TRP A 58 -1.07 -0.66 -17.82
CA TRP A 58 -2.05 0.26 -18.42
C TRP A 58 -1.39 1.35 -19.28
N PRO A 59 -2.14 1.94 -20.23
CA PRO A 59 -1.62 2.95 -21.14
C PRO A 59 -1.32 4.31 -20.50
N ALA A 60 -1.71 4.53 -19.23
CA ALA A 60 -1.43 5.77 -18.48
C ALA A 60 -0.49 5.51 -17.28
N PRO A 61 0.82 5.32 -17.51
CA PRO A 61 1.80 5.10 -16.44
C PRO A 61 1.88 6.28 -15.48
N TRP A 62 1.67 7.51 -15.96
CA TRP A 62 1.67 8.71 -15.11
C TRP A 62 0.54 8.68 -14.07
N LEU A 63 -0.66 8.20 -14.44
CA LEU A 63 -1.80 8.10 -13.53
C LEU A 63 -1.58 7.01 -12.49
N ALA A 64 -0.95 5.90 -12.90
CA ALA A 64 -0.56 4.84 -11.97
C ALA A 64 0.51 5.31 -10.97
N GLY A 65 1.50 6.08 -11.43
CA GLY A 65 2.49 6.74 -10.57
C GLY A 65 1.84 7.72 -9.58
N TRP A 66 0.89 8.54 -10.05
CA TRP A 66 0.11 9.46 -9.22
C TRP A 66 -0.65 8.73 -8.10
N LEU A 67 -1.32 7.63 -8.43
CA LEU A 67 -2.04 6.80 -7.47
C LEU A 67 -1.11 6.14 -6.44
N ASN A 68 0.06 5.66 -6.86
CA ASN A 68 1.09 5.14 -5.94
C ASN A 68 1.53 6.22 -4.94
N ILE A 69 1.78 7.46 -5.41
CA ILE A 69 2.13 8.59 -4.52
C ILE A 69 1.01 8.85 -3.52
N ASN A 70 -0.22 8.95 -3.99
CA ASN A 70 -1.36 9.23 -3.13
C ASN A 70 -1.55 8.14 -2.07
N LEU A 71 -1.37 6.86 -2.43
CA LEU A 71 -1.40 5.77 -1.47
C LEU A 71 -0.31 5.93 -0.39
N VAL A 72 0.94 6.23 -0.78
CA VAL A 72 2.03 6.46 0.17
C VAL A 72 1.72 7.64 1.09
N LEU A 73 1.24 8.75 0.55
CA LEU A 73 0.85 9.92 1.33
C LEU A 73 -0.30 9.59 2.29
N LEU A 74 -1.27 8.75 1.89
CA LEU A 74 -2.38 8.34 2.75
C LEU A 74 -1.91 7.47 3.91
N VAL A 75 -0.96 6.57 3.65
CA VAL A 75 -0.30 5.78 4.69
C VAL A 75 0.46 6.70 5.66
N LEU A 76 1.20 7.69 5.14
CA LEU A 76 1.91 8.66 5.98
C LEU A 76 0.94 9.54 6.79
N TYR A 77 -0.16 9.98 6.18
CA TYR A 77 -1.23 10.71 6.86
C TYR A 77 -1.85 9.89 7.98
N ALA A 78 -2.18 8.62 7.72
CA ALA A 78 -2.73 7.71 8.72
C ALA A 78 -1.76 7.52 9.91
N VAL A 79 -0.45 7.33 9.62
CA VAL A 79 0.58 7.20 10.66
C VAL A 79 0.72 8.50 11.46
N ALA A 80 0.89 9.65 10.79
CA ALA A 80 1.07 10.93 11.44
C ALA A 80 -0.15 11.34 12.26
N GLY A 81 -1.35 11.23 11.71
CA GLY A 81 -2.58 11.55 12.43
C GLY A 81 -2.86 10.58 13.59
N SER A 82 -2.45 9.33 13.47
CA SER A 82 -2.47 8.34 14.56
C SER A 82 -1.52 8.72 15.70
N LEU A 83 -0.37 9.34 15.40
CA LEU A 83 0.56 9.87 16.41
C LEU A 83 0.06 11.17 17.06
N LEU A 84 -0.65 12.01 16.30
CA LEU A 84 -1.15 13.31 16.76
C LEU A 84 -2.45 13.25 17.55
N SER A 85 -3.31 12.26 17.31
CA SER A 85 -4.56 12.12 18.06
C SER A 85 -4.30 11.67 19.51
N SER A 86 -5.15 12.10 20.45
CA SER A 86 -5.05 11.79 21.89
C SER A 86 -5.47 10.37 22.27
N GLY A 87 -6.02 9.59 21.33
CA GLY A 87 -6.10 8.12 21.37
C GLY A 87 -7.01 7.48 22.43
N GLY A 88 -8.16 6.99 21.99
CA GLY A 88 -9.02 6.07 22.75
C GLY A 88 -8.61 4.59 22.65
N ALA A 89 -9.28 3.72 23.42
CA ALA A 89 -9.04 2.28 23.43
C ALA A 89 -9.28 1.63 22.05
N ASP A 90 -10.32 2.08 21.33
CA ASP A 90 -10.66 1.57 20.00
C ASP A 90 -9.55 1.82 18.97
N ARG A 91 -8.86 2.96 19.07
CA ARG A 91 -7.73 3.27 18.20
C ARG A 91 -6.54 2.35 18.45
N ARG A 92 -6.22 2.11 19.73
CA ARG A 92 -5.14 1.19 20.10
C ARG A 92 -5.43 -0.21 19.59
N PHE A 93 -6.69 -0.66 19.68
CA PHE A 93 -7.12 -1.91 19.10
C PHE A 93 -6.90 -1.94 17.57
N THR A 94 -7.32 -0.90 16.83
CA THR A 94 -7.08 -0.79 15.38
C THR A 94 -5.59 -0.86 15.05
N GLN A 95 -4.75 -0.10 15.77
CA GLN A 95 -3.29 -0.08 15.57
C GLN A 95 -2.66 -1.46 15.81
N ILE A 96 -3.09 -2.17 16.86
CA ILE A 96 -2.64 -3.53 17.16
C ILE A 96 -3.05 -4.49 16.04
N CYS A 97 -4.29 -4.41 15.54
CA CYS A 97 -4.75 -5.21 14.41
C CYS A 97 -3.89 -4.99 13.16
N ILE A 98 -3.55 -3.73 12.83
CA ILE A 98 -2.65 -3.40 11.72
C ILE A 98 -1.25 -3.98 11.97
N ALA A 99 -0.69 -3.80 13.16
CA ALA A 99 0.63 -4.29 13.52
C ALA A 99 0.71 -5.82 13.41
N ILE A 100 -0.29 -6.55 13.92
CA ILE A 100 -0.40 -8.00 13.79
C ILE A 100 -0.49 -8.40 12.32
N ALA A 101 -1.30 -7.71 11.52
CA ALA A 101 -1.48 -8.04 10.11
C ALA A 101 -0.19 -7.82 9.31
N LEU A 102 0.52 -6.71 9.53
CA LEU A 102 1.82 -6.43 8.91
C LEU A 102 2.91 -7.41 9.39
N PHE A 103 2.91 -7.77 10.67
CA PHE A 103 3.83 -8.76 11.21
C PHE A 103 3.57 -10.14 10.60
N ALA A 104 2.30 -10.54 10.44
CA ALA A 104 1.93 -11.76 9.75
C ALA A 104 2.42 -11.76 8.29
N GLN A 105 2.33 -10.62 7.58
CA GLN A 105 2.90 -10.49 6.24
C GLN A 105 4.41 -10.62 6.20
N LEU A 106 5.10 -10.02 7.17
CA LEU A 106 6.55 -10.16 7.33
C LEU A 106 6.93 -11.63 7.56
N CYS A 107 6.27 -12.32 8.50
CA CYS A 107 6.49 -13.73 8.76
C CYS A 107 6.22 -14.58 7.52
N ASN A 108 5.11 -14.32 6.81
CA ASN A 108 4.78 -15.01 5.58
C ASN A 108 5.88 -14.83 4.52
N ARG A 109 6.47 -13.65 4.39
CA ARG A 109 7.61 -13.42 3.49
C ARG A 109 8.87 -14.14 3.89
N LEU A 110 9.18 -14.16 5.18
CA LEU A 110 10.36 -14.87 5.67
C LEU A 110 10.24 -16.39 5.51
N LEU A 111 9.04 -16.94 5.70
CA LEU A 111 8.75 -18.37 5.59
C LEU A 111 8.55 -18.83 4.14
N ILE A 112 7.83 -18.05 3.33
CA ILE A 112 7.49 -18.37 1.94
C ILE A 112 8.03 -17.25 1.04
N ALA A 113 9.22 -17.46 0.50
CA ALA A 113 9.94 -16.50 -0.34
C ALA A 113 9.39 -16.41 -1.78
N THR A 114 8.08 -16.33 -1.95
CA THR A 114 7.44 -16.34 -3.28
C THR A 114 6.62 -15.07 -3.49
N VAL A 115 6.88 -14.39 -4.62
CA VAL A 115 6.30 -13.07 -4.92
C VAL A 115 4.77 -13.08 -4.88
N VAL A 116 4.15 -14.18 -5.30
CA VAL A 116 2.69 -14.34 -5.41
C VAL A 116 1.99 -14.32 -4.05
N THR A 117 2.66 -14.81 -3.01
CA THR A 117 2.09 -14.85 -1.64
C THR A 117 2.13 -13.51 -0.92
N HIS A 118 2.77 -12.49 -1.51
CA HIS A 118 2.88 -11.13 -0.97
C HIS A 118 2.07 -10.11 -1.75
N ASP A 119 1.15 -10.56 -2.60
CA ASP A 119 0.19 -9.68 -3.26
C ASP A 119 -0.75 -9.10 -2.19
N ALA A 120 -0.73 -7.77 -2.05
CA ALA A 120 -1.53 -7.05 -1.08
C ALA A 120 -3.04 -7.29 -1.27
N ARG A 121 -3.49 -7.62 -2.48
CA ARG A 121 -4.90 -7.94 -2.77
C ARG A 121 -5.35 -9.23 -2.14
N MET A 122 -4.44 -10.19 -2.01
CA MET A 122 -4.70 -11.46 -1.32
C MET A 122 -4.72 -11.29 0.20
N THR A 123 -4.36 -10.10 0.69
CA THR A 123 -4.26 -9.76 2.11
C THR A 123 -5.25 -8.64 2.46
N PHE A 124 -6.45 -8.75 1.88
CA PHE A 124 -7.64 -7.95 2.19
C PHE A 124 -7.91 -7.74 3.69
N PRO A 125 -7.62 -8.69 4.60
CA PRO A 125 -7.76 -8.46 6.04
C PRO A 125 -6.90 -7.31 6.59
N VAL A 126 -5.83 -6.89 5.89
CA VAL A 126 -5.01 -5.72 6.26
C VAL A 126 -5.72 -4.42 5.88
N LEU A 127 -6.50 -4.38 4.80
CA LEU A 127 -7.12 -3.16 4.29
C LEU A 127 -8.24 -2.65 5.21
N VAL A 128 -9.04 -3.56 5.77
CA VAL A 128 -10.15 -3.23 6.68
C VAL A 128 -9.71 -2.38 7.88
N PRO A 129 -8.68 -2.78 8.67
CA PRO A 129 -8.26 -1.97 9.81
C PRO A 129 -7.55 -0.67 9.37
N PHE A 130 -6.93 -0.60 8.19
CA PHE A 130 -6.40 0.65 7.65
C PHE A 130 -7.51 1.67 7.35
N ILE A 131 -8.63 1.22 6.79
CA ILE A 131 -9.81 2.08 6.54
C ILE A 131 -10.39 2.58 7.87
N ALA A 132 -10.53 1.69 8.86
CA ALA A 132 -11.00 2.07 10.19
C ALA A 132 -10.07 3.09 10.85
N LEU A 133 -8.75 2.92 10.73
CA LEU A 133 -7.77 3.87 11.26
C LEU A 133 -7.88 5.23 10.58
N LEU A 134 -8.02 5.27 9.25
CA LEU A 134 -8.18 6.53 8.51
C LEU A 134 -9.44 7.30 8.96
N GLY A 135 -10.55 6.60 9.21
CA GLY A 135 -11.77 7.20 9.74
C GLY A 135 -11.57 7.80 11.13
N GLN A 136 -11.00 7.01 12.05
CA GLN A 136 -10.69 7.44 13.42
C GLN A 136 -9.73 8.64 13.46
N VAL A 137 -8.65 8.57 12.67
CA VAL A 137 -7.66 9.64 12.55
C VAL A 137 -8.31 10.92 12.04
N THR A 138 -9.14 10.82 11.02
CA THR A 138 -9.81 12.00 10.45
C THR A 138 -10.73 12.64 11.48
N GLU A 139 -11.52 11.86 12.22
CA GLU A 139 -12.41 12.42 13.25
C GLU A 139 -11.66 13.13 14.38
N ASP A 140 -10.64 12.47 14.94
CA ASP A 140 -9.88 13.00 16.07
C ASP A 140 -9.07 14.23 15.67
N VAL A 141 -8.41 14.15 14.52
CA VAL A 141 -7.53 15.21 14.05
C VAL A 141 -8.33 16.39 13.52
N TRP A 142 -9.55 16.21 13.01
CA TRP A 142 -10.42 17.33 12.63
C TRP A 142 -10.73 18.25 13.82
N LYS A 143 -10.91 17.68 15.03
CA LYS A 143 -11.18 18.43 16.25
C LYS A 143 -9.96 19.22 16.74
N ALA A 144 -8.77 18.66 16.61
CA ALA A 144 -7.54 19.21 17.19
C ALA A 144 -6.66 20.00 16.20
N TYR A 145 -6.59 19.57 14.93
CA TYR A 145 -5.73 20.13 13.88
C TYR A 145 -6.48 20.18 12.53
N PRO A 146 -7.44 21.11 12.35
CA PRO A 146 -8.32 21.15 11.19
C PRO A 146 -7.58 21.23 9.85
N ALA A 147 -6.50 22.02 9.77
CA ALA A 147 -5.68 22.13 8.55
C ALA A 147 -5.03 20.79 8.13
N PHE A 148 -4.61 19.97 9.10
CA PHE A 148 -4.08 18.63 8.82
C PHE A 148 -5.19 17.70 8.33
N ALA A 149 -6.37 17.79 8.93
CA ALA A 149 -7.52 16.99 8.52
C ALA A 149 -8.02 17.37 7.11
N GLU A 150 -8.02 18.66 6.76
CA GLU A 150 -8.29 19.15 5.40
C GLU A 150 -7.30 18.58 4.39
N ALA A 151 -6.00 18.56 4.71
CA ALA A 151 -4.99 17.95 3.84
C ALA A 151 -5.27 16.45 3.61
N GLY A 152 -5.63 15.72 4.66
CA GLY A 152 -6.05 14.32 4.56
C GLY A 152 -7.29 14.12 3.70
N PHE A 153 -8.28 15.00 3.82
CA PHE A 153 -9.50 14.95 3.01
C PHE A 153 -9.24 15.24 1.53
N LEU A 154 -8.43 16.26 1.23
CA LEU A 154 -8.01 16.55 -0.15
C LEU A 154 -7.24 15.39 -0.77
N LEU A 155 -6.40 14.72 0.03
CA LEU A 155 -5.66 13.55 -0.40
C LEU A 155 -6.59 12.36 -0.68
N LEU A 156 -7.60 12.13 0.15
CA LEU A 156 -8.63 11.11 -0.09
C LEU A 156 -9.41 11.40 -1.39
N ILE A 157 -9.81 12.66 -1.62
CA ILE A 157 -10.47 13.07 -2.86
C ILE A 157 -9.55 12.83 -4.06
N SER A 158 -8.27 13.21 -3.97
CA SER A 158 -7.32 13.01 -5.06
C SER A 158 -7.11 11.54 -5.39
N PHE A 159 -6.98 10.69 -4.37
CA PHE A 159 -6.85 9.25 -4.54
C PHE A 159 -8.12 8.64 -5.15
N ALA A 160 -9.30 8.97 -4.63
CA ALA A 160 -10.58 8.47 -5.14
C ALA A 160 -10.86 8.94 -6.57
N GLY A 161 -10.60 10.22 -6.87
CA GLY A 161 -10.73 10.79 -8.20
C GLY A 161 -9.77 10.15 -9.20
N GLY A 162 -8.50 9.97 -8.82
CA GLY A 162 -7.52 9.24 -9.64
C GLY A 162 -7.94 7.80 -9.89
N GLY A 163 -8.49 7.12 -8.88
CA GLY A 163 -8.99 5.76 -9.01
C GLY A 163 -10.19 5.66 -9.95
N LEU A 164 -11.12 6.62 -9.88
CA LEU A 164 -12.24 6.71 -10.80
C LEU A 164 -11.77 6.97 -12.24
N CYS A 165 -10.86 7.93 -12.46
CA CYS A 165 -10.27 8.17 -13.78
C CYS A 165 -9.60 6.91 -14.33
N PHE A 166 -8.88 6.18 -13.48
CA PHE A 166 -8.25 4.92 -13.84
C PHE A 166 -9.27 3.86 -14.26
N MET A 167 -10.38 3.72 -13.53
CA MET A 167 -11.47 2.81 -13.88
C MET A 167 -12.19 3.20 -15.17
N LEU A 168 -12.44 4.50 -15.39
CA LEU A 168 -13.09 4.99 -16.60
C LEU A 168 -12.22 4.79 -17.85
N GLN A 169 -10.91 5.02 -17.73
CA GLN A 169 -9.96 4.73 -18.80
C GLN A 169 -9.90 3.22 -19.10
N TYR A 170 -9.94 2.38 -18.06
CA TYR A 170 -10.02 0.93 -18.24
C TYR A 170 -11.29 0.49 -18.97
N ALA A 171 -12.42 1.16 -18.72
CA ALA A 171 -13.68 0.91 -19.40
C ALA A 171 -13.74 1.47 -20.85
N GLY A 172 -12.69 2.16 -21.32
CA GLY A 172 -12.66 2.81 -22.64
C GLY A 172 -13.57 4.04 -22.74
N MET A 173 -13.87 4.69 -21.61
CA MET A 173 -14.77 5.85 -21.53
C MET A 173 -14.02 7.20 -21.54
N LEU A 174 -12.69 7.18 -21.58
CA LEU A 174 -11.77 8.33 -21.65
C LEU A 174 -10.67 8.03 -22.68
#